data_AF-A0A7S1WGT0-F1
#
_entry.id   AF-A0A7S1WGT0-F1
#
_cell.length_a   1.000
_cell.length_b   1.000
_cell.length_c   1.000
_cell.angle_alpha   90.00
_cell.angle_beta   90.00
_cell.angle_gamma   90.00
#
_symmetry.space_group_name_H-M   'P 1'
#
loop_
_entity.id
_entity.type
_entity.pdbx_description
1 polymer ?
#
loop_
_entity_poly.entity_id
_entity_poly.type
_entity_poly.pdbx_seq_one_letter_code
_entity_poly.pdbx_strand_id
1 'polypeptide(L)'
;MERALTTLPSVAFLPPVVRTPVLNLWYFAVLWMLASVFLCVVLPLCTTVGVLYGVFSLARTRIFGAAPGRYIEEANLKRGNVSPLQRFLVLNRSPMVLAFVLPLSRFYQLYTRFRTAFALKTESAPHLHAERVEHIQKQFQQWKAEGGGKRIATARPGWQRVSLKESKYKDKCFLVRTDRMTDILEINTEARWVSVEPMVTMGQLVPALMEMGWTLPVVPELEELTVGGMIAGTGVESSSHHSGLFQEFCLELEVVLASGAVVKCSKSEREDLFEAFFWSYGTLGMLVSAKLRIIPSAPYIRLCYYPFDSEQAFVDFWRSEAVKGLKFAEAGDDVDLDSAGEDRCARFVEGLVFSEHKGVVMLGDFAHKVGEDGSLYEHGKWHQKYFYKHALDSFHRTKPGGPPLVEYIPLRDYYYRHSRSVFWEMENIVPLGDSALFRWAFGWMLPPSVSFLKVTQPASIRKFYESKHVIQDMLVPVSKIEKSLEVFRQHFDMYPLWVCPMYLRPGRGIVHAKGDKFEMYVDLGAYGVPGPVKRGEDFDVIEQTRKVEDYVASVDGFEMLYADSFMTRKEFAKMFDRGLYDELRKSLGGSEAFPDIYDKIVEPRRLEELRERLGDDLVQ
;
A
#
# COMPACT_ATOMS: atom_id res chain seq x y z
N MET A 1 -10.48 -22.13 -10.70
CA MET A 1 -11.08 -21.43 -11.86
C MET A 1 -12.60 -21.35 -11.75
N GLU A 2 -13.33 -22.46 -11.58
CA GLU A 2 -14.81 -22.42 -11.41
C GLU A 2 -15.30 -21.54 -10.26
N ARG A 3 -14.68 -21.60 -9.06
CA ARG A 3 -15.02 -20.69 -7.94
C ARG A 3 -14.70 -19.20 -8.20
N ALA A 4 -13.77 -18.90 -9.10
CA ALA A 4 -13.45 -17.52 -9.50
C ALA A 4 -14.42 -16.99 -10.58
N LEU A 5 -15.04 -17.91 -11.33
CA LEU A 5 -16.07 -17.59 -12.32
C LEU A 5 -17.47 -17.50 -11.69
N THR A 6 -17.75 -18.23 -10.61
CA THR A 6 -19.03 -18.12 -9.86
C THR A 6 -19.08 -16.96 -8.86
N THR A 7 -17.95 -16.30 -8.61
CA THR A 7 -17.85 -15.05 -7.85
C THR A 7 -17.75 -13.80 -8.74
N LEU A 8 -17.79 -13.98 -10.07
CA LEU A 8 -18.22 -12.89 -10.94
C LEU A 8 -19.67 -12.56 -10.55
N PRO A 9 -20.00 -11.29 -10.26
CA PRO A 9 -21.38 -10.92 -10.01
C PRO A 9 -22.22 -11.45 -11.17
N SER A 10 -23.31 -12.13 -10.83
CA SER A 10 -24.30 -12.57 -11.79
C SER A 10 -24.61 -11.41 -12.74
N VAL A 11 -24.79 -11.74 -14.02
CA VAL A 11 -25.14 -10.82 -15.12
C VAL A 11 -26.51 -10.15 -14.93
N ALA A 12 -27.08 -10.20 -13.71
CA ALA A 12 -28.38 -9.67 -13.33
C ALA A 12 -28.35 -8.24 -12.74
N PHE A 13 -27.25 -7.48 -12.92
CA PHE A 13 -27.06 -6.15 -12.34
C PHE A 13 -26.87 -5.05 -13.39
N LEU A 14 -27.86 -4.87 -14.27
CA LEU A 14 -28.06 -3.60 -14.99
C LEU A 14 -29.23 -2.86 -14.31
N PRO A 15 -29.03 -1.70 -13.67
CA PRO A 15 -30.12 -0.76 -13.39
C PRO A 15 -30.75 -0.30 -14.72
N PRO A 16 -31.99 0.24 -14.72
CA PRO A 16 -32.68 0.61 -15.96
C PRO A 16 -31.80 1.56 -16.78
N VAL A 17 -31.33 1.04 -17.91
CA VAL A 17 -30.45 1.70 -18.86
C VAL A 17 -31.00 3.08 -19.21
N VAL A 18 -30.31 4.14 -18.78
CA VAL A 18 -30.57 5.48 -19.31
C VAL A 18 -29.96 5.55 -20.72
N ARG A 19 -30.82 5.24 -21.69
CA ARG A 19 -30.98 5.89 -22.99
C ARG A 19 -29.71 6.33 -23.73
N THR A 20 -28.91 5.39 -24.23
CA THR A 20 -28.36 5.45 -25.61
C THR A 20 -27.89 4.04 -26.01
N PRO A 21 -28.66 3.28 -26.81
CA PRO A 21 -28.26 1.93 -27.25
C PRO A 21 -26.91 1.92 -27.98
N VAL A 22 -26.53 3.05 -28.58
CA VAL A 22 -25.24 3.26 -29.26
C VAL A 22 -24.05 3.17 -28.29
N LEU A 23 -24.14 3.74 -27.07
CA LEU A 23 -23.04 3.76 -26.11
C LEU A 23 -22.77 2.36 -25.56
N ASN A 24 -23.83 1.60 -25.31
CA ASN A 24 -23.74 0.21 -24.88
C ASN A 24 -23.16 -0.69 -25.98
N LEU A 25 -23.61 -0.53 -27.24
CA LEU A 25 -23.03 -1.24 -28.39
C LEU A 25 -21.52 -0.96 -28.53
N TRP A 26 -21.12 0.30 -28.38
CA TRP A 26 -19.71 0.69 -28.37
C TRP A 26 -18.91 0.03 -27.24
N TYR A 27 -19.45 0.04 -26.02
CA TYR A 27 -18.85 -0.62 -24.86
C TYR A 27 -18.64 -2.12 -25.11
N PHE A 28 -19.67 -2.82 -25.59
CA PHE A 28 -19.57 -4.25 -25.92
C PHE A 28 -18.59 -4.52 -27.08
N ALA A 29 -18.58 -3.68 -28.11
CA ALA A 29 -17.66 -3.82 -29.24
C ALA A 29 -16.19 -3.66 -28.81
N VAL A 30 -15.89 -2.67 -27.98
CA VAL A 30 -14.53 -2.45 -27.45
C VAL A 30 -14.11 -3.62 -26.56
N LEU A 31 -14.98 -4.08 -25.65
CA LEU A 31 -14.68 -5.25 -24.82
C LEU A 31 -14.45 -6.52 -25.65
N TRP A 32 -15.27 -6.75 -26.67
CA TRP A 32 -15.12 -7.89 -27.55
C TRP A 32 -13.81 -7.83 -28.35
N MET A 33 -13.43 -6.65 -28.85
CA MET A 33 -12.15 -6.43 -29.52
C MET A 33 -10.97 -6.68 -28.58
N LEU A 34 -11.01 -6.13 -27.36
CA LEU A 34 -9.97 -6.34 -26.34
C LEU A 34 -9.84 -7.83 -25.97
N ALA A 35 -10.97 -8.52 -25.76
CA ALA A 35 -10.98 -9.95 -25.46
C ALA A 35 -10.44 -10.79 -26.63
N SER A 36 -10.78 -10.44 -27.87
CA SER A 36 -10.32 -11.16 -29.06
C SER A 36 -8.82 -11.01 -29.28
N VAL A 37 -8.28 -9.79 -29.20
CA VAL A 37 -6.82 -9.56 -29.29
C VAL A 37 -6.10 -10.30 -28.15
N PHE A 38 -6.66 -10.28 -26.94
CA PHE A 38 -6.08 -10.98 -25.81
C PHE A 38 -6.03 -12.50 -26.02
N LEU A 39 -7.17 -13.12 -26.37
CA LEU A 39 -7.28 -14.57 -26.51
C LEU A 39 -6.55 -15.12 -27.74
N CYS A 40 -6.52 -14.39 -28.85
CA CYS A 40 -5.95 -14.86 -30.10
C CYS A 40 -4.45 -14.52 -30.27
N VAL A 41 -3.95 -13.47 -29.63
CA VAL A 41 -2.57 -12.99 -29.84
C VAL A 41 -1.76 -13.00 -28.56
N VAL A 42 -2.22 -12.29 -27.53
CA VAL A 42 -1.42 -12.06 -26.31
C VAL A 42 -1.24 -13.37 -25.52
N LEU A 43 -2.33 -14.07 -25.24
CA LEU A 43 -2.30 -15.28 -24.42
C LEU A 43 -1.51 -16.43 -25.08
N PRO A 44 -1.68 -16.76 -26.38
CA PRO A 44 -0.86 -17.79 -27.05
C PRO A 44 0.63 -17.44 -27.11
N LEU A 45 0.97 -16.17 -27.36
CA LEU A 45 2.37 -15.71 -27.37
C LEU A 45 3.01 -15.87 -26.00
N CYS A 46 2.34 -15.39 -24.94
CA CYS A 46 2.85 -15.49 -23.57
C CYS A 46 2.94 -16.94 -23.10
N THR A 47 1.97 -17.78 -23.46
CA THR A 47 2.00 -19.22 -23.17
C THR A 47 3.20 -19.88 -23.83
N THR A 48 3.43 -19.62 -25.12
CA THR A 48 4.59 -20.14 -25.85
C THR A 48 5.90 -19.71 -25.21
N VAL A 49 6.07 -18.40 -24.91
CA VAL A 49 7.31 -17.91 -24.30
C VAL A 49 7.49 -18.41 -22.88
N GLY A 50 6.43 -18.47 -22.07
CA GLY A 50 6.49 -19.01 -20.72
C GLY A 50 6.86 -20.50 -20.71
N VAL A 51 6.34 -21.29 -21.64
CA VAL A 51 6.74 -22.70 -21.82
C VAL A 51 8.21 -22.81 -22.23
N LEU A 52 8.65 -22.03 -23.24
CA LEU A 52 10.05 -22.00 -23.67
C LEU A 52 10.99 -21.58 -22.52
N TYR A 53 10.59 -20.59 -21.73
CA TYR A 53 11.31 -20.15 -20.55
C TYR A 53 11.42 -21.26 -19.50
N GLY A 54 10.32 -21.99 -19.24
CA GLY A 54 10.31 -23.17 -18.38
C GLY A 54 11.26 -24.27 -18.87
N VAL A 55 11.21 -24.59 -20.16
CA VAL A 55 12.10 -25.58 -20.80
C VAL A 55 13.56 -25.15 -20.70
N PHE A 56 13.87 -23.88 -21.00
CA PHE A 56 15.23 -23.34 -20.91
C PHE A 56 15.74 -23.32 -19.46
N SER A 57 14.90 -22.97 -18.50
CA SER A 57 15.22 -23.01 -17.06
C SER A 57 15.53 -24.44 -16.60
N LEU A 58 14.73 -25.43 -17.03
CA LEU A 58 14.97 -26.84 -16.76
C LEU A 58 16.25 -27.36 -17.42
N ALA A 59 16.49 -27.02 -18.69
CA ALA A 59 17.70 -27.38 -19.42
C ALA A 59 18.95 -26.78 -18.75
N ARG A 60 18.91 -25.48 -18.41
CA ARG A 60 19.98 -24.80 -17.69
C ARG A 60 20.25 -25.47 -16.35
N THR A 61 19.21 -25.85 -15.61
CA THR A 61 19.34 -26.56 -14.32
C THR A 61 20.04 -27.92 -14.47
N ARG A 62 19.76 -28.65 -15.56
CA ARG A 62 20.42 -29.93 -15.85
C ARG A 62 21.87 -29.78 -16.31
N ILE A 63 22.17 -28.74 -17.08
CA ILE A 63 23.49 -28.54 -17.71
C ILE A 63 24.46 -27.83 -16.74
N PHE A 64 23.99 -26.84 -15.99
CA PHE A 64 24.82 -25.94 -15.18
C PHE A 64 24.50 -26.00 -13.67
N GLY A 65 23.63 -26.92 -13.24
CA GLY A 65 23.08 -26.93 -11.89
C GLY A 65 21.95 -25.89 -11.71
N ALA A 66 21.15 -26.04 -10.64
CA ALA A 66 20.07 -25.12 -10.36
C ALA A 66 20.61 -23.74 -9.94
N ALA A 67 19.86 -22.68 -10.23
CA ALA A 67 20.17 -21.38 -9.63
C ALA A 67 20.10 -21.50 -8.08
N PRO A 68 20.93 -20.77 -7.32
CA PRO A 68 20.94 -20.85 -5.85
C PRO A 68 19.52 -20.78 -5.24
N GLY A 69 18.70 -19.83 -5.70
CA GLY A 69 17.28 -19.67 -5.30
C GLY A 69 16.41 -20.92 -5.47
N ARG A 70 16.62 -21.70 -6.53
CA ARG A 70 15.86 -22.93 -6.81
C ARG A 70 16.26 -24.07 -5.88
N TYR A 71 17.54 -24.18 -5.51
CA TYR A 71 17.99 -25.16 -4.52
C TYR A 71 17.41 -24.88 -3.13
N ILE A 72 17.30 -23.61 -2.76
CA ILE A 72 16.71 -23.16 -1.49
C ILE A 72 15.21 -23.49 -1.45
N GLU A 73 14.46 -23.16 -2.51
CA GLU A 73 13.05 -23.55 -2.63
C GLU A 73 12.88 -25.07 -2.60
N GLU A 74 13.72 -25.83 -3.31
CA GLU A 74 13.68 -27.29 -3.26
C GLU A 74 13.98 -27.86 -1.87
N ALA A 75 14.94 -27.29 -1.15
CA ALA A 75 15.28 -27.70 0.22
C ALA A 75 14.13 -27.39 1.19
N ASN A 76 13.54 -26.19 1.08
CA ASN A 76 12.40 -25.78 1.90
C ASN A 76 11.14 -26.61 1.61
N LEU A 77 10.90 -26.95 0.33
CA LEU A 77 9.80 -27.83 -0.07
C LEU A 77 10.02 -29.28 0.35
N LYS A 78 11.27 -29.77 0.45
CA LYS A 78 11.57 -31.12 0.98
C LYS A 78 11.32 -31.23 2.49
N ARG A 79 11.50 -30.13 3.24
CA ARG A 79 11.17 -30.08 4.68
C ARG A 79 9.66 -30.00 4.93
N GLY A 80 8.88 -29.52 3.96
CA GLY A 80 7.41 -29.44 4.02
C GLY A 80 6.71 -30.67 3.44
N ASN A 81 5.53 -30.99 3.96
CA ASN A 81 4.68 -32.06 3.42
C ASN A 81 3.87 -31.54 2.21
N VAL A 82 4.53 -31.35 1.06
CA VAL A 82 3.93 -30.80 -0.18
C VAL A 82 3.81 -31.85 -1.28
N SER A 83 2.70 -31.81 -2.03
CA SER A 83 2.45 -32.76 -3.12
C SER A 83 3.38 -32.53 -4.33
N PRO A 84 3.60 -33.54 -5.19
CA PRO A 84 4.43 -33.39 -6.39
C PRO A 84 3.98 -32.26 -7.32
N LEU A 85 2.66 -32.07 -7.48
CA LEU A 85 2.09 -30.98 -8.28
C LEU A 85 2.38 -29.61 -7.66
N GLN A 86 2.26 -29.48 -6.33
CA GLN A 86 2.57 -28.23 -5.62
C GLN A 86 4.04 -27.88 -5.76
N ARG A 87 4.92 -28.88 -5.59
CA ARG A 87 6.36 -28.71 -5.80
C ARG A 87 6.67 -28.27 -7.23
N PHE A 88 6.00 -28.85 -8.23
CA PHE A 88 6.14 -28.41 -9.62
C PHE A 88 5.71 -26.95 -9.82
N LEU A 89 4.58 -26.53 -9.26
CA LEU A 89 4.07 -25.15 -9.40
C LEU A 89 4.97 -24.11 -8.73
N VAL A 90 5.52 -24.40 -7.55
CA VAL A 90 6.46 -23.49 -6.86
C VAL A 90 7.76 -23.37 -7.66
N LEU A 91 8.36 -24.50 -8.04
CA LEU A 91 9.64 -24.50 -8.78
C LEU A 91 9.53 -23.95 -10.20
N ASN A 92 8.32 -23.90 -10.77
CA ASN A 92 8.05 -23.32 -12.08
C ASN A 92 7.15 -22.08 -11.99
N ARG A 93 7.20 -21.38 -10.85
CA ARG A 93 6.35 -20.21 -10.61
C ARG A 93 6.57 -19.10 -11.61
N SER A 94 7.82 -18.67 -11.86
CA SER A 94 8.08 -17.56 -12.79
C SER A 94 7.59 -17.85 -14.23
N PRO A 95 7.81 -19.06 -14.80
CA PRO A 95 7.16 -19.47 -16.06
C PRO A 95 5.62 -19.38 -16.03
N MET A 96 4.97 -19.83 -14.95
CA MET A 96 3.51 -19.78 -14.81
C MET A 96 2.99 -18.34 -14.69
N VAL A 97 3.71 -17.51 -13.94
CA VAL A 97 3.39 -16.09 -13.79
C VAL A 97 3.49 -15.38 -15.13
N LEU A 98 4.55 -15.64 -15.90
CA LEU A 98 4.74 -15.06 -17.23
C LEU A 98 3.69 -15.56 -18.25
N ALA A 99 3.41 -16.86 -18.27
CA ALA A 99 2.50 -17.46 -19.24
C ALA A 99 1.03 -17.06 -19.01
N PHE A 100 0.60 -16.99 -17.75
CA PHE A 100 -0.82 -16.88 -17.41
C PHE A 100 -1.15 -15.68 -16.54
N VAL A 101 -0.38 -15.44 -15.48
CA VAL A 101 -0.77 -14.44 -14.48
C VAL A 101 -0.59 -13.02 -15.00
N LEU A 102 0.55 -12.67 -15.59
CA LEU A 102 0.81 -11.33 -16.12
C LEU A 102 -0.18 -10.96 -17.26
N PRO A 103 -0.42 -11.81 -18.26
CA PRO A 103 -1.38 -11.50 -19.32
C PRO A 103 -2.80 -11.34 -18.77
N LEU A 104 -3.29 -12.29 -17.95
CA LEU A 104 -4.63 -12.24 -17.39
C LEU A 104 -4.81 -11.05 -16.46
N SER A 105 -3.80 -10.74 -15.65
CA SER A 105 -3.79 -9.55 -14.80
C SER A 105 -3.87 -8.27 -15.63
N ARG A 106 -3.11 -8.18 -16.72
CA ARG A 106 -3.12 -7.00 -17.59
C ARG A 106 -4.48 -6.84 -18.27
N PHE A 107 -5.08 -7.94 -18.74
CA PHE A 107 -6.44 -7.92 -19.27
C PHE A 107 -7.45 -7.47 -18.22
N TYR A 108 -7.37 -8.01 -16.99
CA TYR A 108 -8.23 -7.62 -15.88
C TYR A 108 -8.11 -6.13 -15.56
N GLN A 109 -6.89 -5.58 -15.48
CA GLN A 109 -6.66 -4.15 -15.25
C GLN A 109 -7.21 -3.28 -16.38
N LEU A 110 -7.03 -3.68 -17.64
CA LEU A 110 -7.58 -2.94 -18.78
C LEU A 110 -9.11 -2.95 -18.74
N TYR A 111 -9.69 -4.11 -18.45
CA TYR A 111 -11.13 -4.27 -18.26
C TYR A 111 -11.64 -3.38 -17.12
N THR A 112 -11.02 -3.41 -15.94
CA THR A 112 -11.46 -2.60 -14.79
C THR A 112 -11.29 -1.12 -15.05
N ARG A 113 -10.17 -0.69 -15.65
CA ARG A 113 -9.96 0.72 -16.04
C ARG A 113 -11.02 1.20 -17.03
N PHE A 114 -11.30 0.41 -18.07
CA PHE A 114 -12.32 0.76 -19.05
C PHE A 114 -13.73 0.77 -18.43
N ARG A 115 -14.07 -0.24 -17.64
CA ARG A 115 -15.35 -0.33 -16.93
C ARG A 115 -15.53 0.83 -15.96
N THR A 116 -14.51 1.18 -15.17
CA THR A 116 -14.55 2.30 -14.24
C THR A 116 -14.65 3.63 -14.97
N ALA A 117 -13.88 3.84 -16.05
CA ALA A 117 -13.97 5.06 -16.85
C ALA A 117 -15.36 5.20 -17.50
N PHE A 118 -15.92 4.10 -18.00
CA PHE A 118 -17.28 4.07 -18.54
C PHE A 118 -18.31 4.38 -17.45
N ALA A 119 -18.26 3.66 -16.32
CA ALA A 119 -19.18 3.86 -15.19
C ALA A 119 -19.09 5.28 -14.63
N LEU A 120 -17.90 5.85 -14.46
CA LEU A 120 -17.77 7.27 -14.08
C LEU A 120 -18.41 8.17 -15.14
N LYS A 121 -18.19 7.93 -16.42
CA LYS A 121 -18.75 8.79 -17.47
C LYS A 121 -20.28 8.70 -17.59
N THR A 122 -20.88 7.55 -17.26
CA THR A 122 -22.32 7.31 -17.42
C THR A 122 -23.13 7.38 -16.13
N GLU A 123 -22.49 7.09 -14.99
CA GLU A 123 -23.12 6.93 -13.67
C GLU A 123 -22.53 7.85 -12.60
N SER A 124 -21.43 8.58 -12.87
CA SER A 124 -20.95 9.57 -11.90
C SER A 124 -22.03 10.62 -11.70
N ALA A 125 -22.46 10.71 -10.44
CA ALA A 125 -23.59 11.52 -10.06
C ALA A 125 -23.34 12.04 -8.64
N PRO A 126 -22.41 13.00 -8.47
CA PRO A 126 -22.10 13.60 -7.17
C PRO A 126 -23.34 14.06 -6.39
N HIS A 127 -24.35 14.56 -7.10
CA HIS A 127 -25.62 15.01 -6.52
C HIS A 127 -26.45 13.88 -5.87
N LEU A 128 -26.17 12.60 -6.17
CA LEU A 128 -26.83 11.44 -5.55
C LEU A 128 -26.14 10.97 -4.27
N HIS A 129 -25.09 11.66 -3.81
CA HIS A 129 -24.39 11.31 -2.58
C HIS A 129 -25.35 11.11 -1.40
N ALA A 130 -26.29 12.04 -1.19
CA ALA A 130 -27.28 11.94 -0.11
C ALA A 130 -28.16 10.69 -0.21
N GLU A 131 -28.58 10.29 -1.42
CA GLU A 131 -29.36 9.06 -1.63
C GLU A 131 -28.52 7.81 -1.31
N ARG A 132 -27.23 7.81 -1.66
CA ARG A 132 -26.31 6.72 -1.32
C ARG A 132 -26.08 6.61 0.19
N VAL A 133 -25.98 7.73 0.88
CA VAL A 133 -25.91 7.78 2.34
C VAL A 133 -27.19 7.20 2.95
N GLU A 134 -28.36 7.60 2.45
CA GLU A 134 -29.64 7.05 2.89
C GLU A 134 -29.73 5.53 2.65
N HIS A 135 -29.19 5.03 1.53
CA HIS A 135 -29.10 3.60 1.26
C HIS A 135 -28.23 2.85 2.29
N ILE A 136 -27.14 3.47 2.76
CA ILE A 136 -26.33 2.91 3.85
C ILE A 136 -27.12 2.94 5.17
N GLN A 137 -27.81 4.03 5.49
CA GLN A 137 -28.64 4.11 6.70
C GLN A 137 -29.74 3.03 6.71
N LYS A 138 -30.39 2.77 5.57
CA LYS A 138 -31.38 1.69 5.42
C LYS A 138 -30.77 0.30 5.73
N GLN A 139 -29.53 0.04 5.32
CA GLN A 139 -28.82 -1.19 5.67
C GLN A 139 -28.53 -1.28 7.19
N PHE A 140 -28.22 -0.17 7.86
CA PHE A 140 -28.06 -0.14 9.32
C PHE A 140 -29.41 -0.36 10.05
N GLN A 141 -30.50 0.18 9.52
CA GLN A 141 -31.85 -0.07 10.04
C GLN A 141 -32.23 -1.53 9.89
N GLN A 142 -31.92 -2.15 8.74
CA GLN A 142 -32.11 -3.58 8.52
C GLN A 142 -31.32 -4.42 9.54
N TRP A 143 -30.04 -4.10 9.72
CA TRP A 143 -29.19 -4.78 10.71
C TRP A 143 -29.79 -4.73 12.13
N LYS A 144 -30.31 -3.58 12.55
CA LYS A 144 -31.02 -3.44 13.83
C LYS A 144 -32.31 -4.27 13.88
N ALA A 145 -33.09 -4.27 12.81
CA ALA A 145 -34.32 -5.05 12.71
C ALA A 145 -34.07 -6.57 12.77
N GLU A 146 -32.91 -7.04 12.29
CA GLU A 146 -32.43 -8.43 12.41
C GLU A 146 -31.84 -8.75 13.81
N GLY A 147 -32.00 -7.85 14.79
CA GLY A 147 -31.60 -8.04 16.18
C GLY A 147 -30.17 -7.59 16.51
N GLY A 148 -29.43 -7.03 15.55
CA GLY A 148 -28.10 -6.44 15.79
C GLY A 148 -27.00 -7.42 16.23
N GLY A 149 -27.25 -8.73 16.19
CA GLY A 149 -26.34 -9.73 16.77
C GLY A 149 -25.03 -9.97 16.01
N LYS A 150 -24.96 -9.62 14.72
CA LYS A 150 -23.75 -9.73 13.89
C LYS A 150 -23.02 -8.41 13.84
N ARG A 151 -21.69 -8.40 13.89
CA ARG A 151 -20.91 -7.15 13.73
C ARG A 151 -21.01 -6.62 12.31
N ILE A 152 -20.98 -5.30 12.12
CA ILE A 152 -21.02 -4.63 10.82
C ILE A 152 -19.60 -4.56 10.23
N ALA A 153 -19.50 -4.84 8.93
CA ALA A 153 -18.30 -4.58 8.15
C ALA A 153 -18.67 -4.14 6.73
N THR A 154 -17.74 -3.48 6.04
CA THR A 154 -17.87 -3.21 4.60
C THR A 154 -18.04 -4.52 3.80
N ALA A 155 -18.89 -4.51 2.78
CA ALA A 155 -19.06 -5.62 1.84
C ALA A 155 -17.91 -5.73 0.81
N ARG A 156 -17.00 -4.74 0.78
CA ARG A 156 -15.80 -4.78 -0.09
C ARG A 156 -15.05 -6.11 0.13
N PRO A 157 -14.89 -6.96 -0.89
CA PRO A 157 -14.24 -8.25 -0.71
C PRO A 157 -12.81 -8.14 -0.17
N GLY A 158 -12.41 -9.08 0.68
CA GLY A 158 -11.10 -9.06 1.32
C GLY A 158 -9.92 -9.07 0.33
N TRP A 159 -10.09 -9.72 -0.82
CA TRP A 159 -9.10 -9.84 -1.90
C TRP A 159 -8.84 -8.52 -2.66
N GLN A 160 -9.76 -7.56 -2.59
CA GLN A 160 -9.60 -6.21 -3.18
C GLN A 160 -8.76 -5.27 -2.31
N ARG A 161 -8.34 -5.71 -1.12
CA ARG A 161 -7.42 -4.95 -0.27
C ARG A 161 -5.99 -5.25 -0.70
N VAL A 162 -5.13 -4.25 -0.59
CA VAL A 162 -3.70 -4.38 -0.94
C VAL A 162 -2.95 -5.25 0.08
N SER A 163 -3.29 -5.20 1.38
CA SER A 163 -2.71 -6.04 2.43
C SER A 163 -2.74 -7.54 2.07
N LEU A 164 -1.60 -8.23 2.14
CA LEU A 164 -1.48 -9.66 1.81
C LEU A 164 -2.28 -10.58 2.74
N LYS A 165 -2.73 -10.05 3.87
CA LYS A 165 -3.55 -10.71 4.87
C LYS A 165 -4.91 -11.14 4.31
N GLU A 166 -5.21 -12.43 4.37
CA GLU A 166 -6.58 -12.92 4.23
C GLU A 166 -7.31 -12.67 5.54
N SER A 167 -8.49 -12.06 5.46
CA SER A 167 -9.22 -11.73 6.66
C SER A 167 -10.59 -12.40 6.69
N LYS A 168 -10.79 -13.28 7.68
CA LYS A 168 -12.00 -14.09 7.82
C LYS A 168 -13.04 -13.50 8.77
N TYR A 169 -12.74 -12.39 9.46
CA TYR A 169 -13.73 -11.77 10.37
C TYR A 169 -15.04 -11.43 9.67
N LYS A 170 -15.00 -11.13 8.37
CA LYS A 170 -16.17 -10.76 7.57
C LYS A 170 -17.20 -11.88 7.42
N ASP A 171 -16.79 -13.15 7.53
CA ASP A 171 -17.69 -14.31 7.38
C ASP A 171 -18.79 -14.33 8.46
N LYS A 172 -18.54 -13.67 9.60
CA LYS A 172 -19.45 -13.57 10.74
C LYS A 172 -20.13 -12.20 10.84
N CYS A 173 -19.93 -11.32 9.86
CA CYS A 173 -20.42 -9.95 9.89
C CYS A 173 -21.68 -9.73 9.05
N PHE A 174 -22.46 -8.72 9.41
CA PHE A 174 -23.42 -8.08 8.51
C PHE A 174 -22.66 -7.15 7.56
N LEU A 175 -22.78 -7.40 6.25
CA LEU A 175 -21.98 -6.72 5.24
C LEU A 175 -22.73 -5.53 4.63
N VAL A 176 -22.24 -4.33 4.89
CA VAL A 176 -22.80 -3.08 4.35
C VAL A 176 -22.13 -2.75 3.02
N ARG A 177 -22.94 -2.59 1.97
CA ARG A 177 -22.47 -2.23 0.64
C ARG A 177 -22.15 -0.74 0.54
N THR A 178 -20.92 -0.46 0.14
CA THR A 178 -20.37 0.89 -0.10
C THR A 178 -19.74 1.01 -1.48
N ASP A 179 -19.86 0.00 -2.33
CA ASP A 179 -19.18 -0.12 -3.64
C ASP A 179 -19.54 0.98 -4.64
N ARG A 180 -20.66 1.68 -4.42
CA ARG A 180 -21.12 2.82 -5.25
C ARG A 180 -20.61 4.18 -4.80
N MET A 181 -19.89 4.24 -3.68
CA MET A 181 -19.37 5.48 -3.09
C MET A 181 -18.05 5.90 -3.77
N THR A 182 -18.06 6.09 -5.09
CA THR A 182 -16.88 6.24 -5.95
C THR A 182 -16.74 7.61 -6.61
N ASP A 183 -17.54 8.61 -6.22
CA ASP A 183 -17.53 9.93 -6.85
C ASP A 183 -16.61 10.94 -6.14
N ILE A 184 -15.92 11.75 -6.96
CA ILE A 184 -15.38 13.03 -6.53
C ILE A 184 -16.56 13.99 -6.47
N LEU A 185 -16.87 14.49 -5.27
CA LEU A 185 -18.10 15.24 -5.01
C LEU A 185 -17.97 16.70 -5.45
N GLU A 186 -16.88 17.34 -5.07
CA GLU A 186 -16.62 18.76 -5.37
C GLU A 186 -15.11 19.04 -5.29
N ILE A 187 -14.60 19.87 -6.20
CA ILE A 187 -13.22 20.41 -6.15
C ILE A 187 -13.34 21.92 -6.08
N ASN A 188 -12.78 22.52 -5.03
CA ASN A 188 -12.70 23.96 -4.87
C ASN A 188 -11.23 24.40 -4.89
N THR A 189 -10.80 24.98 -6.01
CA THR A 189 -9.41 25.41 -6.22
C THR A 189 -9.07 26.72 -5.53
N GLU A 190 -10.05 27.59 -5.30
CA GLU A 190 -9.88 28.85 -4.56
C GLU A 190 -9.65 28.58 -3.08
N ALA A 191 -10.52 27.76 -2.48
CA ALA A 191 -10.44 27.34 -1.09
C ALA A 191 -9.50 26.14 -0.86
N ARG A 192 -8.92 25.59 -1.94
CA ARG A 192 -7.91 24.52 -1.94
C ARG A 192 -8.34 23.25 -1.20
N TRP A 193 -9.50 22.71 -1.55
CA TRP A 193 -9.94 21.40 -1.06
C TRP A 193 -10.70 20.59 -2.11
N VAL A 194 -10.77 19.28 -1.89
CA VAL A 194 -11.58 18.33 -2.64
C VAL A 194 -12.42 17.49 -1.68
N SER A 195 -13.70 17.32 -1.99
CA SER A 195 -14.58 16.39 -1.28
C SER A 195 -14.82 15.14 -2.13
N VAL A 196 -14.72 13.97 -1.51
CA VAL A 196 -14.77 12.67 -2.19
C VAL A 196 -15.50 11.64 -1.36
N GLU A 197 -16.10 10.68 -2.04
CA GLU A 197 -16.63 9.47 -1.43
C GLU A 197 -15.48 8.46 -1.12
N PRO A 198 -15.64 7.58 -0.11
CA PRO A 198 -14.56 6.74 0.42
C PRO A 198 -13.97 5.71 -0.55
N MET A 199 -14.70 5.30 -1.60
CA MET A 199 -14.21 4.31 -2.58
C MET A 199 -13.51 4.95 -3.78
N VAL A 200 -13.39 6.28 -3.83
CA VAL A 200 -12.49 6.96 -4.76
C VAL A 200 -11.06 6.47 -4.53
N THR A 201 -10.38 6.03 -5.58
CA THR A 201 -8.99 5.56 -5.49
C THR A 201 -7.98 6.67 -5.82
N MET A 202 -6.72 6.51 -5.40
CA MET A 202 -5.64 7.44 -5.77
C MET A 202 -5.46 7.51 -7.29
N GLY A 203 -5.63 6.38 -7.99
CA GLY A 203 -5.63 6.32 -9.46
C GLY A 203 -6.78 7.07 -10.14
N GLN A 204 -7.82 7.47 -9.40
CA GLN A 204 -8.90 8.35 -9.88
C GLN A 204 -8.66 9.80 -9.46
N LEU A 205 -8.36 10.02 -8.18
CA LEU A 205 -8.25 11.36 -7.58
C LEU A 205 -7.02 12.13 -8.07
N VAL A 206 -5.84 11.50 -8.06
CA VAL A 206 -4.58 12.18 -8.38
C VAL A 206 -4.57 12.67 -9.83
N PRO A 207 -4.94 11.86 -10.85
CA PRO A 207 -5.01 12.35 -12.22
C PRO A 207 -6.01 13.51 -12.39
N ALA A 208 -7.20 13.43 -11.77
CA ALA A 208 -8.22 14.47 -11.86
C ALA A 208 -7.73 15.81 -11.29
N LEU A 209 -7.01 15.79 -10.17
CA LEU A 209 -6.40 16.99 -9.59
C LEU A 209 -5.26 17.52 -10.46
N MET A 210 -4.39 16.64 -10.96
CA MET A 210 -3.21 17.02 -11.75
C MET A 210 -3.59 17.71 -13.07
N GLU A 211 -4.69 17.28 -13.71
CA GLU A 211 -5.23 17.95 -14.90
C GLU A 211 -5.59 19.43 -14.64
N MET A 212 -5.90 19.77 -13.40
CA MET A 212 -6.23 21.13 -12.95
C MET A 212 -5.03 21.86 -12.33
N GLY A 213 -3.84 21.26 -12.31
CA GLY A 213 -2.65 21.81 -11.69
C GLY A 213 -2.56 21.60 -10.16
N TRP A 214 -3.34 20.67 -9.60
CA TRP A 214 -3.38 20.37 -8.16
C TRP A 214 -2.94 18.94 -7.84
N THR A 215 -2.62 18.68 -6.57
CA THR A 215 -2.35 17.34 -6.04
C THR A 215 -2.64 17.29 -4.54
N LEU A 216 -2.47 16.12 -3.91
CA LEU A 216 -2.56 15.95 -2.46
C LEU A 216 -1.20 16.25 -1.79
N PRO A 217 -1.19 16.72 -0.54
CA PRO A 217 0.05 16.88 0.23
C PRO A 217 0.88 15.60 0.35
N VAL A 218 0.21 14.46 0.53
CA VAL A 218 0.83 13.11 0.55
C VAL A 218 0.06 12.22 -0.44
N VAL A 219 0.79 11.58 -1.36
CA VAL A 219 0.21 10.70 -2.37
C VAL A 219 0.77 9.29 -2.18
N PRO A 220 0.01 8.34 -1.63
CA PRO A 220 0.42 6.94 -1.51
C PRO A 220 0.74 6.31 -2.88
N GLU A 221 1.68 5.37 -2.89
CA GLU A 221 2.37 4.86 -4.08
C GLU A 221 1.56 3.86 -4.94
N LEU A 222 0.34 3.51 -4.55
CA LEU A 222 -0.49 2.53 -5.26
C LEU A 222 -1.84 3.10 -5.70
N GLU A 223 -2.10 3.05 -7.02
CA GLU A 223 -3.34 3.56 -7.65
C GLU A 223 -4.64 2.93 -7.12
N GLU A 224 -4.58 1.69 -6.62
CA GLU A 224 -5.74 0.92 -6.12
C GLU A 224 -6.15 1.29 -4.68
N LEU A 225 -5.34 2.09 -3.97
CA LEU A 225 -5.64 2.54 -2.61
C LEU A 225 -6.82 3.52 -2.64
N THR A 226 -7.82 3.25 -1.80
CA THR A 226 -9.04 4.06 -1.65
C THR A 226 -8.83 5.14 -0.60
N VAL A 227 -9.41 6.32 -0.81
CA VAL A 227 -9.35 7.44 0.15
C VAL A 227 -9.83 7.00 1.54
N GLY A 228 -10.95 6.29 1.63
CA GLY A 228 -11.44 5.80 2.92
C GLY A 228 -10.54 4.77 3.58
N GLY A 229 -9.71 4.07 2.80
CA GLY A 229 -8.69 3.15 3.31
C GLY A 229 -7.50 3.90 3.93
N MET A 230 -7.09 5.01 3.34
CA MET A 230 -6.01 5.86 3.86
C MET A 230 -6.44 6.64 5.08
N ILE A 231 -7.71 7.08 5.14
CA ILE A 231 -8.28 7.75 6.31
C ILE A 231 -8.44 6.76 7.48
N ALA A 232 -9.06 5.61 7.23
CA ALA A 232 -9.35 4.66 8.30
C ALA A 232 -8.11 3.86 8.75
N GLY A 233 -7.17 3.60 7.84
CA GLY A 233 -5.89 2.98 8.12
C GLY A 233 -4.85 4.06 8.36
N THR A 234 -4.01 4.29 7.35
CA THR A 234 -3.01 5.36 7.32
C THR A 234 -2.42 5.46 5.90
N GLY A 235 -1.57 6.45 5.66
CA GLY A 235 -0.74 6.59 4.48
C GLY A 235 0.46 7.48 4.77
N VAL A 236 1.65 7.03 4.37
CA VAL A 236 2.93 7.74 4.49
C VAL A 236 3.63 7.71 3.14
N GLU A 237 4.34 8.77 2.79
CA GLU A 237 5.16 8.82 1.58
C GLU A 237 6.25 9.90 1.73
N SER A 238 7.14 10.03 0.75
CA SER A 238 8.29 10.95 0.75
C SER A 238 8.05 12.42 1.16
N SER A 239 6.83 12.98 1.08
CA SER A 239 6.50 14.33 1.60
C SER A 239 6.04 14.35 3.06
N SER A 240 5.88 13.19 3.71
CA SER A 240 5.32 13.06 5.06
C SER A 240 6.19 13.68 6.15
N HIS A 241 7.48 13.90 5.90
CA HIS A 241 8.37 14.56 6.86
C HIS A 241 7.97 16.02 7.15
N HIS A 242 7.30 16.69 6.22
CA HIS A 242 6.76 18.04 6.42
C HIS A 242 5.23 18.10 6.30
N SER A 243 4.57 17.08 5.72
CA SER A 243 3.11 17.01 5.55
C SER A 243 2.41 16.04 6.51
N GLY A 244 3.18 15.25 7.26
CA GLY A 244 2.70 14.26 8.21
C GLY A 244 2.06 13.05 7.55
N LEU A 245 1.16 12.39 8.28
CA LEU A 245 0.37 11.27 7.79
C LEU A 245 -0.84 11.74 6.95
N PHE A 246 -1.47 10.82 6.23
CA PHE A 246 -2.66 11.11 5.40
C PHE A 246 -3.78 11.89 6.13
N GLN A 247 -3.92 11.67 7.44
CA GLN A 247 -4.89 12.36 8.30
C GLN A 247 -4.66 13.86 8.45
N GLU A 248 -3.43 14.36 8.30
CA GLU A 248 -3.06 15.74 8.63
C GLU A 248 -3.67 16.77 7.68
N PHE A 249 -4.00 16.36 6.47
CA PHE A 249 -4.68 17.20 5.47
C PHE A 249 -6.16 16.83 5.26
N CYS A 250 -6.71 15.97 6.12
CA CYS A 250 -8.16 15.78 6.22
C CYS A 250 -8.78 16.98 6.94
N LEU A 251 -9.85 17.55 6.36
CA LEU A 251 -10.52 18.74 6.87
C LEU A 251 -11.84 18.41 7.56
N GLU A 252 -12.59 17.46 7.00
CA GLU A 252 -13.91 17.05 7.48
C GLU A 252 -14.18 15.60 7.06
N LEU A 253 -14.83 14.83 7.92
CA LEU A 253 -15.33 13.48 7.64
C LEU A 253 -16.85 13.47 7.85
N GLU A 254 -17.54 12.68 7.05
CA GLU A 254 -18.93 12.30 7.28
C GLU A 254 -19.03 10.80 7.53
N VAL A 255 -19.65 10.42 8.65
CA VAL A 255 -19.64 9.06 9.18
C VAL A 255 -21.06 8.63 9.55
N VAL A 256 -21.44 7.41 9.15
CA VAL A 256 -22.65 6.73 9.64
C VAL A 256 -22.29 5.95 10.90
N LEU A 257 -22.85 6.34 12.03
CA LEU A 257 -22.63 5.69 13.33
C LEU A 257 -23.43 4.40 13.46
N ALA A 258 -23.13 3.59 14.49
CA ALA A 258 -23.91 2.40 14.83
C ALA A 258 -25.41 2.69 15.05
N SER A 259 -25.73 3.91 15.51
CA SER A 259 -27.11 4.37 15.64
C SER A 259 -27.85 4.51 14.31
N GLY A 260 -27.12 4.55 13.18
CA GLY A 260 -27.63 4.92 11.86
C GLY A 260 -27.68 6.44 11.63
N ALA A 261 -27.29 7.24 12.63
CA ALA A 261 -27.15 8.68 12.46
C ALA A 261 -25.95 9.01 11.56
N VAL A 262 -26.14 9.99 10.69
CA VAL A 262 -25.06 10.58 9.88
C VAL A 262 -24.52 11.77 10.66
N VAL A 263 -23.21 11.77 10.88
CA VAL A 263 -22.52 12.82 11.63
C VAL A 263 -21.36 13.36 10.82
N LYS A 264 -21.16 14.67 10.89
CA LYS A 264 -19.94 15.33 10.43
C LYS A 264 -18.96 15.50 11.57
N CYS A 265 -17.68 15.33 11.32
CA CYS A 265 -16.65 15.65 12.29
C CYS A 265 -15.45 16.32 11.61
N SER A 266 -14.80 17.21 12.33
CA SER A 266 -13.66 18.03 11.92
C SER A 266 -12.90 18.47 13.17
N LYS A 267 -11.80 19.20 13.01
CA LYS A 267 -11.08 19.82 14.13
C LYS A 267 -11.95 20.83 14.92
N SER A 268 -13.03 21.35 14.35
CA SER A 268 -13.94 22.32 15.00
C SER A 268 -15.30 21.75 15.41
N GLU A 269 -15.66 20.54 14.97
CA GLU A 269 -16.95 19.89 15.26
C GLU A 269 -16.70 18.41 15.56
N ARG A 270 -17.07 17.91 16.75
CA ARG A 270 -16.80 16.52 17.16
C ARG A 270 -15.35 16.10 16.92
N GLU A 271 -14.43 16.92 17.42
CA GLU A 271 -12.99 16.72 17.32
C GLU A 271 -12.57 15.34 17.86
N ASP A 272 -13.19 14.90 18.95
CA ASP A 272 -13.01 13.58 19.53
C ASP A 272 -13.22 12.45 18.51
N LEU A 273 -14.36 12.43 17.82
CA LEU A 273 -14.65 11.45 16.77
C LEU A 273 -13.72 11.62 15.57
N PHE A 274 -13.41 12.85 15.18
CA PHE A 274 -12.51 13.13 14.07
C PHE A 274 -11.13 12.53 14.31
N GLU A 275 -10.51 12.82 15.45
CA GLU A 275 -9.19 12.32 15.85
C GLU A 275 -9.16 10.81 16.03
N ALA A 276 -10.21 10.22 16.61
CA ALA A 276 -10.27 8.78 16.85
C ALA A 276 -10.58 7.96 15.60
N PHE A 277 -11.13 8.56 14.54
CA PHE A 277 -11.49 7.84 13.32
C PHE A 277 -10.26 7.36 12.54
N PHE A 278 -9.18 8.16 12.54
CA PHE A 278 -7.91 7.77 11.95
C PHE A 278 -7.33 6.56 12.67
N TRP A 279 -6.70 5.65 11.91
CA TRP A 279 -6.21 4.37 12.43
C TRP A 279 -7.27 3.46 13.06
N SER A 280 -8.56 3.82 13.11
CA SER A 280 -9.62 2.95 13.68
C SER A 280 -9.95 1.74 12.81
N TYR A 281 -9.42 1.71 11.59
CA TYR A 281 -9.80 0.80 10.51
C TYR A 281 -11.32 0.83 10.24
N GLY A 282 -12.01 1.94 10.49
CA GLY A 282 -13.45 2.08 10.24
C GLY A 282 -14.27 1.20 11.20
N THR A 283 -13.82 1.10 12.45
CA THR A 283 -14.52 0.36 13.51
C THR A 283 -15.24 1.27 14.51
N LEU A 284 -15.22 2.59 14.28
CA LEU A 284 -16.05 3.58 14.98
C LEU A 284 -17.34 3.93 14.22
N GLY A 285 -17.36 3.69 12.91
CA GLY A 285 -18.46 4.04 12.02
C GLY A 285 -18.11 3.77 10.57
N MET A 286 -19.08 3.98 9.67
CA MET A 286 -18.88 3.86 8.23
C MET A 286 -18.61 5.24 7.63
N LEU A 287 -17.39 5.47 7.14
CA LEU A 287 -17.07 6.69 6.39
C LEU A 287 -17.91 6.75 5.11
N VAL A 288 -18.50 7.89 4.81
CA VAL A 288 -19.30 8.11 3.60
C VAL A 288 -18.82 9.30 2.77
N SER A 289 -18.16 10.28 3.37
CA SER A 289 -17.50 11.37 2.65
C SER A 289 -16.27 11.87 3.42
N ALA A 290 -15.30 12.40 2.69
CA ALA A 290 -14.15 13.10 3.26
C ALA A 290 -13.84 14.36 2.46
N LYS A 291 -13.45 15.43 3.15
CA LYS A 291 -12.92 16.67 2.57
C LYS A 291 -11.42 16.73 2.85
N LEU A 292 -10.62 16.87 1.80
CA LEU A 292 -9.16 16.84 1.82
C LEU A 292 -8.61 18.16 1.30
N ARG A 293 -7.56 18.69 1.92
CA ARG A 293 -6.81 19.82 1.39
C ARG A 293 -6.00 19.40 0.16
N ILE A 294 -5.91 20.30 -0.82
CA ILE A 294 -5.09 20.13 -2.03
C ILE A 294 -4.01 21.20 -2.08
N ILE A 295 -2.93 20.92 -2.80
CA ILE A 295 -1.79 21.83 -3.01
C ILE A 295 -1.50 21.98 -4.51
N PRO A 296 -0.86 23.08 -4.93
CA PRO A 296 -0.39 23.20 -6.31
C PRO A 296 0.56 22.05 -6.66
N SER A 297 0.50 21.62 -7.91
CA SER A 297 1.38 20.59 -8.48
C SER A 297 2.26 21.18 -9.58
N ALA A 298 3.33 20.46 -9.93
CA ALA A 298 4.17 20.76 -11.08
C ALA A 298 4.31 19.52 -11.98
N PRO A 299 4.57 19.68 -13.29
CA PRO A 299 4.68 18.55 -14.21
C PRO A 299 5.83 17.60 -13.91
N TYR A 300 6.89 18.06 -13.24
CA TYR A 300 8.08 17.26 -12.93
C TYR A 300 8.46 17.36 -11.45
N ILE A 301 9.21 16.35 -11.01
CA ILE A 301 10.02 16.36 -9.79
C ILE A 301 11.49 16.44 -10.20
N ARG A 302 12.20 17.46 -9.76
CA ARG A 302 13.66 17.51 -9.80
C ARG A 302 14.18 16.66 -8.63
N LEU A 303 14.69 15.47 -8.93
CA LEU A 303 15.14 14.48 -7.96
C LEU A 303 16.67 14.40 -7.95
N CYS A 304 17.26 14.53 -6.76
CA CYS A 304 18.69 14.39 -6.51
C CYS A 304 18.97 13.09 -5.77
N TYR A 305 19.85 12.25 -6.30
CA TYR A 305 20.28 10.99 -5.68
C TYR A 305 21.64 11.17 -5.00
N TYR A 306 21.68 10.94 -3.69
CA TYR A 306 22.87 11.00 -2.85
C TYR A 306 23.27 9.59 -2.41
N PRO A 307 24.27 8.95 -3.06
CA PRO A 307 24.77 7.65 -2.63
C PRO A 307 25.70 7.78 -1.42
N PHE A 308 25.58 6.85 -0.48
CA PHE A 308 26.38 6.73 0.73
C PHE A 308 27.00 5.33 0.81
N ASP A 309 28.31 5.28 1.03
CA ASP A 309 29.07 4.04 1.22
C ASP A 309 29.29 3.66 2.69
N SER A 310 28.65 4.40 3.59
CA SER A 310 28.70 4.22 5.05
C SER A 310 27.31 4.41 5.65
N GLU A 311 26.88 3.46 6.49
CA GLU A 311 25.64 3.58 7.27
C GLU A 311 25.63 4.84 8.14
N GLN A 312 26.75 5.18 8.79
CA GLN A 312 26.84 6.38 9.62
C GLN A 312 26.58 7.65 8.79
N ALA A 313 27.23 7.77 7.64
CA ALA A 313 27.06 8.93 6.76
C ALA A 313 25.62 9.04 6.24
N PHE A 314 24.99 7.90 5.90
CA PHE A 314 23.58 7.84 5.54
C PHE A 314 22.69 8.33 6.70
N VAL A 315 22.91 7.81 7.91
CA VAL A 315 22.12 8.16 9.10
C VAL A 315 22.28 9.63 9.49
N ASP A 316 23.50 10.17 9.44
CA ASP A 316 23.76 11.57 9.77
C ASP A 316 23.07 12.51 8.78
N PHE A 317 23.17 12.21 7.48
CA PHE A 317 22.45 12.95 6.44
C PHE A 317 20.93 12.84 6.63
N TRP A 318 20.43 11.64 6.88
CA TRP A 318 19.01 11.39 7.14
C TRP A 318 18.47 12.21 8.31
N ARG A 319 19.18 12.19 9.45
CA ARG A 319 18.84 12.98 10.64
C ARG A 319 18.82 14.48 10.33
N SER A 320 19.74 14.96 9.50
CA SER A 320 19.78 16.38 9.11
C SER A 320 18.54 16.80 8.30
N GLU A 321 18.11 15.99 7.33
CA GLU A 321 16.92 16.27 6.53
C GLU A 321 15.63 16.12 7.35
N ALA A 322 15.59 15.14 8.26
CA ALA A 322 14.52 14.98 9.23
C ALA A 322 14.32 16.23 10.13
N VAL A 323 15.41 16.84 10.60
CA VAL A 323 15.35 18.08 11.40
C VAL A 323 14.79 19.24 10.59
N LYS A 324 15.18 19.36 9.30
CA LYS A 324 14.61 20.38 8.41
C LYS A 324 13.10 20.20 8.28
N GLY A 325 12.64 18.99 7.98
CA GLY A 325 11.21 18.67 7.92
C GLY A 325 10.43 19.06 9.17
N LEU A 326 10.98 18.74 10.35
CA LEU A 326 10.33 19.02 11.62
C LEU A 326 10.11 20.53 11.85
N LYS A 327 11.11 21.36 11.51
CA LYS A 327 10.99 22.83 11.62
C LYS A 327 9.82 23.36 10.79
N PHE A 328 9.60 22.83 9.59
CA PHE A 328 8.47 23.22 8.74
C PHE A 328 7.14 22.72 9.31
N ALA A 329 7.10 21.48 9.80
CA ALA A 329 5.91 20.92 10.44
C ALA A 329 5.45 21.77 11.64
N GLU A 330 6.39 22.23 12.47
CA GLU A 330 6.11 23.11 13.62
C GLU A 330 5.66 24.52 13.21
N ALA A 331 6.11 25.02 12.06
CA ALA A 331 5.79 26.36 11.60
C ALA A 331 4.42 26.46 10.89
N GLY A 332 3.87 25.32 10.44
CA GLY A 332 2.52 25.21 9.89
C GLY A 332 2.43 25.35 8.36
N ASP A 333 1.21 25.18 7.83
CA ASP A 333 0.91 25.05 6.40
C ASP A 333 1.19 26.32 5.56
N ASP A 334 1.36 27.48 6.19
CA ASP A 334 1.57 28.77 5.52
C ASP A 334 3.05 29.07 5.19
N VAL A 335 3.96 28.19 5.59
CA VAL A 335 5.39 28.39 5.33
C VAL A 335 5.76 27.90 3.94
N ASP A 336 6.43 28.78 3.19
CA ASP A 336 7.00 28.45 1.89
C ASP A 336 8.23 27.54 2.05
N LEU A 337 8.11 26.28 1.62
CA LEU A 337 9.19 25.30 1.64
C LEU A 337 10.41 25.74 0.81
N ASP A 338 10.20 26.64 -0.16
CA ASP A 338 11.27 27.19 -0.98
C ASP A 338 12.01 28.36 -0.29
N SER A 339 11.55 28.80 0.87
CA SER A 339 12.09 29.94 1.61
C SER A 339 13.04 29.53 2.74
N ALA A 340 14.31 29.26 2.39
CA ALA A 340 15.49 29.37 3.26
C ALA A 340 16.70 28.83 2.47
N GLY A 341 17.73 29.63 2.17
CA GLY A 341 18.88 29.24 1.32
C GLY A 341 19.46 27.83 1.59
N GLU A 342 20.38 27.69 2.54
CA GLU A 342 21.01 26.39 2.88
C GLU A 342 20.15 25.52 3.81
N ASP A 343 19.19 26.12 4.51
CA ASP A 343 18.24 25.45 5.41
C ASP A 343 16.96 24.96 4.72
N ARG A 344 16.92 25.00 3.38
CA ARG A 344 15.77 24.54 2.58
C ARG A 344 15.43 23.08 2.90
N CYS A 345 14.16 22.82 3.17
CA CYS A 345 13.65 21.46 3.24
C CYS A 345 13.23 21.01 1.85
N ALA A 346 13.77 19.89 1.38
CA ALA A 346 13.28 19.27 0.16
C ALA A 346 11.81 18.90 0.32
N ARG A 347 11.00 19.03 -0.75
CA ARG A 347 9.58 18.67 -0.66
C ARG A 347 9.35 17.17 -0.54
N PHE A 348 10.25 16.36 -1.07
CA PHE A 348 10.21 14.92 -1.03
C PHE A 348 11.55 14.37 -0.52
N VAL A 349 11.51 13.48 0.47
CA VAL A 349 12.68 12.82 1.06
C VAL A 349 12.41 11.32 1.14
N GLU A 350 13.27 10.51 0.55
CA GLU A 350 13.18 9.05 0.58
C GLU A 350 14.58 8.43 0.70
N GLY A 351 14.69 7.32 1.41
CA GLY A 351 15.93 6.54 1.52
C GLY A 351 15.73 5.10 1.07
N LEU A 352 16.76 4.53 0.46
CA LEU A 352 16.87 3.11 0.14
C LEU A 352 18.20 2.58 0.65
N VAL A 353 18.16 1.59 1.54
CA VAL A 353 19.37 0.94 2.08
C VAL A 353 19.51 -0.43 1.43
N PHE A 354 20.64 -0.70 0.78
CA PHE A 354 20.91 -1.93 0.02
C PHE A 354 21.92 -2.85 0.72
N SER A 355 22.72 -2.32 1.63
CA SER A 355 23.60 -3.05 2.56
C SER A 355 24.11 -2.09 3.64
N GLU A 356 24.86 -2.59 4.63
CA GLU A 356 25.58 -1.78 5.64
C GLU A 356 26.52 -0.70 5.04
N HIS A 357 26.85 -0.81 3.75
CA HIS A 357 27.78 0.08 3.05
C HIS A 357 27.20 0.65 1.76
N LYS A 358 25.88 0.56 1.55
CA LYS A 358 25.23 1.11 0.36
C LYS A 358 23.85 1.63 0.72
N GLY A 359 23.72 2.94 0.85
CA GLY A 359 22.44 3.64 0.95
C GLY A 359 22.32 4.72 -0.12
N VAL A 360 21.09 5.08 -0.49
CA VAL A 360 20.81 6.24 -1.35
C VAL A 360 19.72 7.06 -0.69
N VAL A 361 19.98 8.34 -0.45
CA VAL A 361 18.94 9.31 -0.08
C VAL A 361 18.56 10.10 -1.32
N MET A 362 17.26 10.28 -1.53
CA MET A 362 16.69 11.00 -2.66
C MET A 362 15.95 12.22 -2.12
N LEU A 363 16.35 13.40 -2.60
CA LEU A 363 15.71 14.67 -2.30
C LEU A 363 15.03 15.21 -3.56
N GLY A 364 13.74 15.53 -3.47
CA GLY A 364 12.92 15.92 -4.60
C GLY A 364 12.18 17.24 -4.38
N ASP A 365 12.05 18.03 -5.45
CA ASP A 365 11.26 19.25 -5.46
C ASP A 365 10.41 19.37 -6.73
N PHE A 366 9.31 20.11 -6.65
CA PHE A 366 8.50 20.43 -7.83
C PHE A 366 9.31 21.25 -8.86
N ALA A 367 9.13 20.91 -10.13
CA ALA A 367 9.75 21.61 -11.25
C ALA A 367 8.76 21.79 -12.40
N HIS A 368 8.65 23.03 -12.89
CA HIS A 368 7.77 23.36 -14.02
C HIS A 368 8.37 23.02 -15.39
N LYS A 369 9.69 22.85 -15.46
CA LYS A 369 10.43 22.48 -16.66
C LYS A 369 11.64 21.64 -16.29
N VAL A 370 12.15 20.89 -17.26
CA VAL A 370 13.45 20.21 -17.16
C VAL A 370 14.54 21.28 -17.17
N GLY A 371 15.36 21.32 -16.12
CA GLY A 371 16.48 22.26 -15.98
C GLY A 371 17.76 21.76 -16.66
N GLU A 372 18.74 22.65 -16.80
CA GLU A 372 20.03 22.35 -17.45
C GLU A 372 20.99 21.54 -16.55
N ASP A 373 20.70 21.48 -15.26
CA ASP A 373 21.50 20.81 -14.23
C ASP A 373 21.23 19.30 -14.13
N GLY A 374 20.27 18.77 -14.89
CA GLY A 374 19.90 17.36 -14.88
C GLY A 374 19.23 16.90 -16.17
N SER A 375 18.91 15.62 -16.25
CA SER A 375 18.27 15.00 -17.42
C SER A 375 16.85 14.53 -17.14
N LEU A 376 15.97 14.57 -18.14
CA LEU A 376 14.65 13.95 -18.05
C LEU A 376 14.78 12.42 -17.92
N TYR A 377 14.16 11.84 -16.88
CA TYR A 377 14.03 10.41 -16.69
C TYR A 377 12.56 10.00 -16.59
N GLU A 378 12.01 9.51 -17.71
CA GLU A 378 10.63 9.02 -17.80
C GLU A 378 10.54 7.59 -17.27
N HIS A 379 10.56 7.44 -15.94
CA HIS A 379 10.51 6.15 -15.25
C HIS A 379 9.29 5.29 -15.63
N GLY A 380 8.16 5.93 -15.95
CA GLY A 380 6.91 5.29 -16.34
C GLY A 380 6.98 4.51 -17.65
N LYS A 381 8.02 4.69 -18.47
CA LYS A 381 8.24 3.89 -19.68
C LYS A 381 8.50 2.43 -19.30
N TRP A 382 7.73 1.51 -19.89
CA TRP A 382 7.72 0.10 -19.48
C TRP A 382 9.07 -0.62 -19.60
N HIS A 383 9.96 -0.15 -20.48
CA HIS A 383 11.30 -0.71 -20.68
C HIS A 383 12.36 -0.22 -19.67
N GLN A 384 12.03 0.77 -18.83
CA GLN A 384 12.93 1.33 -17.81
C GLN A 384 13.19 0.35 -16.67
N LYS A 385 14.34 0.47 -16.00
CA LYS A 385 14.69 -0.33 -14.82
C LYS A 385 13.67 -0.14 -13.68
N TYR A 386 13.56 -1.13 -12.80
CA TYR A 386 12.87 -0.91 -11.53
C TYR A 386 13.49 0.26 -10.76
N PHE A 387 12.67 1.07 -10.07
CA PHE A 387 13.11 2.35 -9.51
C PHE A 387 14.26 2.18 -8.53
N TYR A 388 14.15 1.23 -7.58
CA TYR A 388 15.21 0.95 -6.62
C TYR A 388 16.54 0.52 -7.27
N LYS A 389 16.50 -0.20 -8.40
CA LYS A 389 17.70 -0.57 -9.16
C LYS A 389 18.30 0.63 -9.89
N HIS A 390 17.46 1.50 -10.44
CA HIS A 390 17.91 2.76 -11.03
C HIS A 390 18.53 3.68 -9.97
N ALA A 391 17.93 3.77 -8.78
CA ALA A 391 18.51 4.48 -7.64
C ALA A 391 19.88 3.89 -7.25
N LEU A 392 20.00 2.55 -7.20
CA LEU A 392 21.27 1.87 -6.94
C LEU A 392 22.33 2.16 -8.03
N ASP A 393 21.94 2.31 -9.29
CA ASP A 393 22.87 2.66 -10.37
C ASP A 393 23.52 4.06 -10.19
N SER A 394 22.98 4.91 -9.30
CA SER A 394 23.61 6.20 -8.97
C SER A 394 25.05 6.04 -8.47
N PHE A 395 25.39 4.94 -7.80
CA PHE A 395 26.76 4.60 -7.38
C PHE A 395 27.74 4.41 -8.55
N HIS A 396 27.25 4.12 -9.75
CA HIS A 396 28.07 3.99 -10.95
C HIS A 396 28.20 5.31 -11.72
N ARG A 397 27.33 6.29 -11.44
CA ARG A 397 27.23 7.56 -12.14
C ARG A 397 27.82 8.71 -11.33
N THR A 398 27.88 8.56 -10.02
CA THR A 398 28.36 9.55 -9.06
C THR A 398 29.23 8.88 -8.00
N LYS A 399 30.02 9.69 -7.29
CA LYS A 399 30.84 9.22 -6.17
C LYS A 399 30.17 9.61 -4.85
N PRO A 400 30.14 8.74 -3.83
CA PRO A 400 29.74 9.13 -2.48
C PRO A 400 30.49 10.39 -2.01
N GLY A 401 29.76 11.33 -1.40
CA GLY A 401 30.29 12.64 -0.98
C GLY A 401 30.54 13.64 -2.11
N GLY A 402 30.34 13.27 -3.38
CA GLY A 402 30.38 14.18 -4.52
C GLY A 402 29.02 14.83 -4.83
N PRO A 403 28.93 15.62 -5.92
CA PRO A 403 27.66 16.15 -6.40
C PRO A 403 26.66 15.02 -6.70
N PRO A 404 25.37 15.19 -6.36
CA PRO A 404 24.35 14.18 -6.59
C PRO A 404 24.07 14.00 -8.07
N LEU A 405 23.49 12.86 -8.42
CA LEU A 405 22.86 12.69 -9.73
C LEU A 405 21.55 13.47 -9.71
N VAL A 406 21.33 14.34 -10.69
CA VAL A 406 20.09 15.12 -10.83
C VAL A 406 19.29 14.65 -12.04
N GLU A 407 18.03 14.29 -11.81
CA GLU A 407 17.09 13.92 -12.86
C GLU A 407 15.74 14.59 -12.67
N TYR A 408 15.05 14.85 -13.78
CA TYR A 408 13.69 15.38 -13.77
C TYR A 408 12.74 14.23 -14.11
N ILE A 409 11.86 13.87 -13.20
CA ILE A 409 10.92 12.75 -13.35
C ILE A 409 9.51 13.32 -13.52
N PRO A 410 8.71 12.89 -14.51
CA PRO A 410 7.31 13.29 -14.59
C PRO A 410 6.58 13.02 -13.26
N LEU A 411 5.77 13.96 -12.78
CA LEU A 411 5.18 13.89 -11.43
C LEU A 411 4.44 12.57 -11.17
N ARG A 412 3.63 12.14 -12.14
CA ARG A 412 2.90 10.87 -12.08
C ARG A 412 3.84 9.67 -11.95
N ASP A 413 4.96 9.69 -12.68
CA ASP A 413 5.94 8.61 -12.65
C ASP A 413 6.65 8.53 -11.30
N TYR A 414 6.87 9.68 -10.64
CA TYR A 414 7.43 9.75 -9.30
C TYR A 414 6.47 9.23 -8.23
N TYR A 415 5.20 9.64 -8.26
CA TYR A 415 4.20 9.14 -7.29
C TYR A 415 4.03 7.63 -7.35
N TYR A 416 4.08 7.04 -8.53
CA TYR A 416 3.89 5.60 -8.73
C TYR A 416 5.21 4.85 -9.00
N ARG A 417 6.35 5.39 -8.51
CA ARG A 417 7.69 4.88 -8.84
C ARG A 417 7.94 3.45 -8.36
N HIS A 418 7.34 3.06 -7.24
CA HIS A 418 7.46 1.71 -6.67
C HIS A 418 6.41 0.72 -7.20
N SER A 419 5.36 1.17 -7.88
CA SER A 419 4.24 0.30 -8.22
C SER A 419 4.63 -0.81 -9.19
N ARG A 420 5.46 -0.53 -10.23
CA ARG A 420 5.83 -1.53 -11.26
C ARG A 420 6.54 -2.75 -10.68
N SER A 421 7.42 -2.52 -9.72
CA SER A 421 8.21 -3.56 -9.06
C SER A 421 7.63 -4.00 -7.72
N VAL A 422 6.51 -3.39 -7.28
CA VAL A 422 5.94 -3.54 -5.94
C VAL A 422 7.08 -3.39 -4.92
N PHE A 423 7.69 -2.20 -4.93
CA PHE A 423 9.02 -1.93 -4.36
C PHE A 423 10.10 -2.77 -5.03
N TRP A 424 10.38 -3.97 -4.53
CA TRP A 424 11.32 -4.95 -5.11
C TRP A 424 10.77 -6.39 -5.09
N GLU A 425 9.52 -6.58 -4.68
CA GLU A 425 8.90 -7.89 -4.59
C GLU A 425 8.78 -8.59 -5.95
N MET A 426 8.68 -7.82 -7.03
CA MET A 426 8.60 -8.39 -8.37
C MET A 426 9.84 -9.22 -8.73
N GLU A 427 11.01 -8.95 -8.14
CA GLU A 427 12.22 -9.77 -8.32
C GLU A 427 12.09 -11.14 -7.63
N ASN A 428 11.37 -11.23 -6.50
CA ASN A 428 11.06 -12.50 -5.83
C ASN A 428 10.05 -13.33 -6.64
N ILE A 429 9.18 -12.69 -7.43
CA ILE A 429 8.18 -13.38 -8.27
C ILE A 429 8.76 -13.79 -9.63
N VAL A 430 9.46 -12.85 -10.29
CA VAL A 430 10.10 -13.04 -11.60
C VAL A 430 11.53 -12.47 -11.51
N PRO A 431 12.53 -13.30 -11.15
CA PRO A 431 13.92 -12.85 -10.96
C PRO A 431 14.55 -12.18 -12.19
N LEU A 432 14.13 -12.56 -13.40
CA LEU A 432 14.59 -11.94 -14.64
C LEU A 432 13.77 -10.71 -15.06
N GLY A 433 12.84 -10.26 -14.22
CA GLY A 433 11.90 -9.19 -14.52
C GLY A 433 12.57 -7.85 -14.83
N ASP A 434 13.78 -7.63 -14.29
CA ASP A 434 14.61 -6.46 -14.57
C ASP A 434 15.74 -6.74 -15.58
N SER A 435 15.67 -7.81 -16.38
CA SER A 435 16.57 -7.93 -17.52
C SER A 435 16.09 -7.04 -18.67
N ALA A 436 17.00 -6.43 -19.43
CA ALA A 436 16.63 -5.55 -20.55
C ALA A 436 15.69 -6.23 -21.54
N LEU A 437 15.99 -7.49 -21.90
CA LEU A 437 15.15 -8.29 -22.80
C LEU A 437 13.73 -8.49 -22.24
N PHE A 438 13.61 -8.84 -20.95
CA PHE A 438 12.30 -9.00 -20.32
C PHE A 438 11.52 -7.70 -20.30
N ARG A 439 12.14 -6.58 -19.91
CA ARG A 439 11.45 -5.29 -19.82
C ARG A 439 10.93 -4.83 -21.18
N TRP A 440 11.70 -5.03 -22.24
CA TRP A 440 11.27 -4.73 -23.60
C TRP A 440 10.12 -5.64 -24.08
N ALA A 441 10.21 -6.95 -23.83
CA ALA A 441 9.22 -7.91 -24.32
C ALA A 441 7.93 -7.94 -23.48
N PHE A 442 8.05 -7.80 -22.15
CA PHE A 442 7.00 -8.13 -21.17
C PHE A 442 6.80 -7.06 -20.09
N GLY A 443 7.67 -6.04 -20.00
CA GLY A 443 7.57 -4.99 -18.98
C GLY A 443 6.25 -4.21 -19.03
N TRP A 444 5.60 -4.14 -20.20
CA TRP A 444 4.30 -3.48 -20.39
C TRP A 444 3.12 -4.20 -19.71
N MET A 445 3.32 -5.45 -19.26
CA MET A 445 2.34 -6.20 -18.48
C MET A 445 2.50 -6.00 -16.96
N LEU A 446 3.56 -5.31 -16.52
CA LEU A 446 3.78 -5.00 -15.11
C LEU A 446 3.09 -3.69 -14.69
N PRO A 447 2.71 -3.54 -13.41
CA PRO A 447 2.73 -4.59 -12.38
C PRO A 447 1.54 -5.54 -12.49
N PRO A 448 1.65 -6.79 -12.00
CA PRO A 448 0.46 -7.62 -11.76
C PRO A 448 -0.43 -6.98 -10.69
N SER A 449 -1.76 -7.13 -10.83
CA SER A 449 -2.71 -6.75 -9.81
C SER A 449 -2.51 -7.64 -8.59
N VAL A 450 -2.26 -7.02 -7.44
CA VAL A 450 -2.06 -7.69 -6.15
C VAL A 450 -3.28 -8.54 -5.81
N SER A 451 -4.47 -8.00 -6.07
CA SER A 451 -5.75 -8.71 -5.96
C SER A 451 -5.80 -9.98 -6.80
N PHE A 452 -5.34 -9.92 -8.04
CA PHE A 452 -5.33 -11.08 -8.95
C PHE A 452 -4.28 -12.13 -8.53
N LEU A 453 -3.10 -11.69 -8.08
CA LEU A 453 -2.07 -12.57 -7.54
C LEU A 453 -2.59 -13.39 -6.36
N LYS A 454 -3.33 -12.77 -5.43
CA LYS A 454 -3.91 -13.47 -4.27
C LYS A 454 -4.90 -14.54 -4.67
N VAL A 455 -5.81 -14.23 -5.58
CA VAL A 455 -6.87 -15.16 -6.02
C VAL A 455 -6.29 -16.36 -6.75
N THR A 456 -5.16 -16.20 -7.42
CA THR A 456 -4.50 -17.26 -8.21
C THR A 456 -3.49 -18.09 -7.42
N GLN A 457 -3.19 -17.72 -6.17
CA GLN A 457 -2.26 -18.46 -5.30
C GLN A 457 -2.92 -19.68 -4.64
N PRO A 458 -2.39 -20.90 -4.85
CA PRO A 458 -2.80 -22.08 -4.09
C PRO A 458 -2.51 -21.95 -2.59
N ALA A 459 -3.33 -22.57 -1.73
CA ALA A 459 -3.19 -22.52 -0.27
C ALA A 459 -1.79 -22.93 0.24
N SER A 460 -1.10 -23.85 -0.45
CA SER A 460 0.26 -24.27 -0.09
C SER A 460 1.32 -23.21 -0.38
N ILE A 461 1.22 -22.52 -1.53
CA ILE A 461 2.13 -21.41 -1.88
C ILE A 461 1.93 -20.27 -0.90
N ARG A 462 0.67 -20.04 -0.53
CA ARG A 462 0.32 -19.03 0.45
C ARG A 462 0.88 -19.35 1.85
N LYS A 463 0.75 -20.59 2.33
CA LYS A 463 1.38 -21.01 3.61
C LYS A 463 2.89 -20.85 3.59
N PHE A 464 3.54 -21.10 2.45
CA PHE A 464 4.96 -20.85 2.26
C PHE A 464 5.29 -19.36 2.40
N TYR A 465 4.56 -18.50 1.68
CA TYR A 465 4.67 -17.04 1.81
C TYR A 465 4.47 -16.58 3.25
N GLU A 466 3.41 -17.00 3.92
CA GLU A 466 3.07 -16.63 5.31
C GLU A 466 4.12 -17.07 6.34
N SER A 467 5.00 -18.03 6.02
CA SER A 467 5.99 -18.59 6.95
C SER A 467 7.45 -18.25 6.60
N LYS A 468 7.69 -17.79 5.37
CA LYS A 468 9.04 -17.60 4.80
C LYS A 468 9.23 -16.24 4.14
N HIS A 469 8.29 -15.33 4.35
CA HIS A 469 8.28 -14.00 3.78
C HIS A 469 7.96 -12.98 4.87
N VAL A 470 8.62 -11.82 4.81
CA VAL A 470 8.39 -10.70 5.72
C VAL A 470 7.89 -9.53 4.88
N ILE A 471 6.85 -8.87 5.38
CA ILE A 471 6.32 -7.59 4.88
C ILE A 471 5.98 -6.80 6.12
N GLN A 472 6.87 -5.88 6.49
CA GLN A 472 6.77 -5.12 7.73
C GLN A 472 7.19 -3.69 7.49
N ASP A 473 6.41 -2.77 8.03
CA ASP A 473 6.66 -1.33 8.07
C ASP A 473 6.56 -0.87 9.53
N MET A 474 7.68 -0.39 10.06
CA MET A 474 7.80 -0.01 11.46
C MET A 474 8.16 1.47 11.56
N LEU A 475 7.27 2.24 12.20
CA LEU A 475 7.45 3.65 12.49
C LEU A 475 8.27 3.75 13.78
N VAL A 476 9.49 4.25 13.67
CA VAL A 476 10.38 4.43 14.83
C VAL A 476 10.85 5.89 14.91
N PRO A 477 11.11 6.45 16.09
CA PRO A 477 11.68 7.79 16.18
C PRO A 477 12.99 7.88 15.39
N VAL A 478 13.21 8.99 14.65
CA VAL A 478 14.44 9.19 13.85
C VAL A 478 15.70 9.13 14.71
N SER A 479 15.61 9.50 15.99
CA SER A 479 16.72 9.37 16.93
C SER A 479 17.23 7.93 17.06
N LYS A 480 16.39 6.93 16.78
CA LYS A 480 16.68 5.50 16.92
C LYS A 480 17.01 4.80 15.60
N ILE A 481 17.03 5.51 14.46
CA ILE A 481 17.18 4.90 13.13
C ILE A 481 18.36 3.93 13.02
N GLU A 482 19.54 4.30 13.54
CA GLU A 482 20.74 3.48 13.53
C GLU A 482 20.53 2.14 14.25
N LYS A 483 19.98 2.18 15.47
CA LYS A 483 19.67 0.96 16.23
C LYS A 483 18.56 0.15 15.55
N SER A 484 17.60 0.81 14.93
CA SER A 484 16.50 0.15 14.22
C SER A 484 16.97 -0.58 12.96
N LEU A 485 17.91 0.00 12.19
CA LEU A 485 18.57 -0.68 11.06
C LEU A 485 19.32 -1.93 11.54
N GLU A 486 20.03 -1.84 12.66
CA GLU A 486 20.70 -2.99 13.30
C GLU A 486 19.71 -4.11 13.67
N VAL A 487 18.57 -3.76 14.29
CA VAL A 487 17.54 -4.72 14.70
C VAL A 487 16.92 -5.42 13.48
N PHE A 488 16.58 -4.66 12.42
CA PHE A 488 16.05 -5.23 11.18
C PHE A 488 17.06 -6.19 10.52
N ARG A 489 18.33 -5.80 10.48
CA ARG A 489 19.40 -6.64 9.97
C ARG A 489 19.59 -7.91 10.80
N GLN A 490 19.55 -7.81 12.13
CA GLN A 490 19.73 -8.96 13.03
C GLN A 490 18.58 -9.97 12.90
N HIS A 491 17.33 -9.50 12.80
CA HIS A 491 16.16 -10.38 12.83
C HIS A 491 15.70 -10.84 11.46
N PHE A 492 15.87 -10.03 10.41
CA PHE A 492 15.42 -10.37 9.06
C PHE A 492 16.58 -10.63 8.10
N ASP A 493 17.71 -9.94 8.26
CA ASP A 493 18.84 -9.96 7.31
C ASP A 493 18.35 -9.75 5.87
N MET A 494 17.69 -8.60 5.68
CA MET A 494 16.96 -8.26 4.47
C MET A 494 17.39 -6.91 3.91
N TYR A 495 17.58 -6.91 2.60
CA TYR A 495 17.80 -5.73 1.79
C TYR A 495 17.08 -5.88 0.44
N PRO A 496 16.71 -4.76 -0.20
CA PRO A 496 16.83 -3.40 0.35
C PRO A 496 15.79 -3.12 1.46
N LEU A 497 16.01 -2.03 2.20
CA LEU A 497 15.06 -1.45 3.16
C LEU A 497 14.57 -0.11 2.63
N TRP A 498 13.28 0.15 2.79
CA TRP A 498 12.65 1.44 2.49
C TRP A 498 12.73 2.30 3.73
N VAL A 499 13.16 3.54 3.57
CA VAL A 499 13.32 4.49 4.66
C VAL A 499 12.53 5.73 4.30
N CYS A 500 11.48 6.05 5.05
CA CYS A 500 10.56 7.13 4.71
C CYS A 500 10.29 8.02 5.93
N PRO A 501 10.60 9.33 5.92
CA PRO A 501 10.46 10.17 7.12
C PRO A 501 9.04 10.72 7.24
N MET A 502 8.54 10.82 8.47
CA MET A 502 7.22 11.38 8.77
C MET A 502 7.20 12.06 10.13
N TYR A 503 6.51 13.19 10.27
CA TYR A 503 6.25 13.73 11.61
C TYR A 503 4.99 13.10 12.21
N LEU A 504 5.00 12.92 13.53
CA LEU A 504 3.80 12.73 14.33
C LEU A 504 3.59 13.96 15.20
N ARG A 505 2.36 14.45 15.27
CA ARG A 505 1.97 15.55 16.17
C ARG A 505 1.55 15.00 17.55
N PRO A 506 1.62 15.81 18.61
CA PRO A 506 0.98 15.47 19.87
C PRO A 506 -0.53 15.38 19.68
N GLY A 507 -1.21 14.48 20.38
CA GLY A 507 -2.63 14.25 20.19
C GLY A 507 -3.21 13.17 21.08
N ARG A 508 -4.47 12.79 20.81
CA ARG A 508 -5.23 11.77 21.54
C ARG A 508 -5.73 10.63 20.64
N GLY A 509 -5.35 10.64 19.35
CA GLY A 509 -5.67 9.56 18.40
C GLY A 509 -4.84 8.30 18.67
N ILE A 510 -5.11 7.21 17.95
CA ILE A 510 -4.45 5.91 18.17
C ILE A 510 -2.93 5.97 18.01
N VAL A 511 -2.47 6.78 17.04
CA VAL A 511 -1.07 7.03 16.73
C VAL A 511 -0.83 8.54 16.81
N HIS A 512 0.11 8.94 17.67
CA HIS A 512 0.52 10.32 17.91
C HIS A 512 1.90 10.32 18.57
N ALA A 513 2.58 11.47 18.58
CA ALA A 513 3.85 11.63 19.31
C ALA A 513 3.60 11.46 20.81
N LYS A 514 4.41 10.66 21.51
CA LYS A 514 4.20 10.38 22.95
C LYS A 514 4.43 11.58 23.87
N GLY A 515 5.20 12.58 23.41
CA GLY A 515 5.43 13.82 24.13
C GLY A 515 4.49 14.96 23.73
N ASP A 516 4.69 16.15 24.29
CA ASP A 516 3.87 17.35 24.04
C ASP A 516 4.29 18.14 22.79
N LYS A 517 5.16 17.57 21.95
CA LYS A 517 5.75 18.23 20.78
C LYS A 517 5.66 17.35 19.55
N PHE A 518 5.78 17.98 18.39
CA PHE A 518 5.98 17.24 17.15
C PHE A 518 7.27 16.43 17.26
N GLU A 519 7.23 15.20 16.77
CA GLU A 519 8.40 14.31 16.75
C GLU A 519 8.55 13.69 15.37
N MET A 520 9.79 13.62 14.89
CA MET A 520 10.09 13.00 13.62
C MET A 520 10.31 11.49 13.79
N TYR A 521 9.54 10.73 13.02
CA TYR A 521 9.61 9.29 12.87
C TYR A 521 10.14 8.92 11.49
N VAL A 522 10.54 7.66 11.35
CA VAL A 522 10.92 7.04 10.09
C VAL A 522 10.21 5.71 9.97
N ASP A 523 9.60 5.48 8.81
CA ASP A 523 9.15 4.16 8.39
C ASP A 523 10.35 3.35 7.92
N LEU A 524 10.52 2.16 8.48
CA LEU A 524 11.46 1.16 7.99
C LEU A 524 10.68 0.01 7.37
N GLY A 525 10.63 0.02 6.04
CA GLY A 525 9.93 -1.00 5.25
C GLY A 525 10.84 -2.14 4.82
N ALA A 526 10.49 -3.36 5.24
CA ALA A 526 11.17 -4.60 4.90
C ALA A 526 10.23 -5.55 4.17
N TYR A 527 10.50 -5.78 2.88
CA TYR A 527 9.70 -6.64 2.02
C TYR A 527 10.57 -7.73 1.40
N GLY A 528 10.16 -8.99 1.51
CA GLY A 528 10.84 -10.07 0.82
C GLY A 528 11.12 -11.31 1.64
N VAL A 529 11.99 -12.15 1.07
CA VAL A 529 12.46 -13.38 1.70
C VAL A 529 13.65 -13.07 2.61
N PRO A 530 13.58 -13.42 3.92
CA PRO A 530 14.67 -13.25 4.89
C PRO A 530 15.97 -13.93 4.49
N GLY A 531 17.11 -13.38 4.93
CA GLY A 531 18.44 -13.92 4.70
C GLY A 531 18.60 -15.39 5.12
N PRO A 532 18.20 -15.79 6.35
CA PRO A 532 18.26 -17.18 6.79
C PRO A 532 17.46 -18.12 5.88
N VAL A 533 16.26 -17.70 5.46
CA VAL A 533 15.45 -18.46 4.50
C VAL A 533 16.17 -18.61 3.16
N LYS A 534 16.79 -17.53 2.65
CA LYS A 534 17.63 -17.55 1.44
C LYS A 534 18.89 -18.41 1.61
N ARG A 535 19.32 -18.77 2.81
CA ARG A 535 20.44 -19.70 3.02
C ARG A 535 19.99 -21.13 3.31
N GLY A 536 18.68 -21.39 3.38
CA GLY A 536 18.12 -22.69 3.76
C GLY A 536 18.23 -22.99 5.25
N GLU A 537 18.45 -21.96 6.06
CA GLU A 537 18.46 -22.00 7.53
C GLU A 537 17.03 -22.02 8.06
N ASP A 538 16.86 -22.47 9.30
CA ASP A 538 15.57 -22.37 9.96
C ASP A 538 15.27 -20.91 10.31
N PHE A 539 14.04 -20.51 10.06
CA PHE A 539 13.55 -19.16 10.27
C PHE A 539 12.11 -19.24 10.75
N ASP A 540 11.89 -18.72 11.94
CA ASP A 540 10.57 -18.58 12.54
C ASP A 540 10.10 -17.13 12.38
N VAL A 541 9.24 -16.90 11.39
CA VAL A 541 8.75 -15.55 11.08
C VAL A 541 8.01 -14.92 12.26
N ILE A 542 7.30 -15.71 13.06
CA ILE A 542 6.51 -15.20 14.18
C ILE A 542 7.45 -14.76 15.29
N GLU A 543 8.42 -15.60 15.65
CA GLU A 543 9.39 -15.27 16.70
C GLU A 543 10.24 -14.05 16.32
N GLN A 544 10.77 -14.01 15.10
CA GLN A 544 11.61 -12.89 14.66
C GLN A 544 10.80 -11.59 14.53
N THR A 545 9.56 -11.65 14.01
CA THR A 545 8.71 -10.45 13.92
C THR A 545 8.35 -9.93 15.30
N ARG A 546 8.00 -10.81 16.26
CA ARG A 546 7.71 -10.39 17.64
C ARG A 546 8.89 -9.69 18.31
N LYS A 547 10.13 -10.13 18.07
CA LYS A 547 11.32 -9.44 18.59
C LYS A 547 11.47 -8.02 18.01
N VAL A 548 11.08 -7.82 16.75
CA VAL A 548 11.05 -6.49 16.13
C VAL A 548 9.89 -5.66 16.69
N GLU A 549 8.68 -6.22 16.83
CA GLU A 549 7.52 -5.57 17.46
C GLU A 549 7.85 -5.12 18.90
N ASP A 550 8.51 -5.98 19.69
CA ASP A 550 8.94 -5.69 21.06
C ASP A 550 9.93 -4.53 21.11
N TYR A 551 10.91 -4.52 20.20
CA TYR A 551 11.86 -3.41 20.09
C TYR A 551 11.15 -2.11 19.71
N VAL A 552 10.28 -2.14 18.69
CA VAL A 552 9.52 -0.97 18.22
C VAL A 552 8.68 -0.39 19.36
N ALA A 553 7.98 -1.24 20.11
CA ALA A 553 7.24 -0.82 21.30
C ALA A 553 8.14 -0.27 22.42
N SER A 554 9.39 -0.74 22.54
CA SER A 554 10.35 -0.26 23.55
C SER A 554 10.91 1.13 23.26
N VAL A 555 10.81 1.59 22.01
CA VAL A 555 11.29 2.90 21.57
C VAL A 555 10.14 3.83 21.18
N ASP A 556 8.94 3.59 21.71
CA ASP A 556 7.75 4.41 21.44
C ASP A 556 7.38 4.49 19.95
N GLY A 557 7.70 3.43 19.21
CA GLY A 557 7.34 3.24 17.82
C GLY A 557 5.97 2.59 17.61
N PHE A 558 5.57 2.46 16.35
CA PHE A 558 4.31 1.89 15.92
C PHE A 558 4.51 0.92 14.75
N GLU A 559 3.65 -0.08 14.63
CA GLU A 559 3.57 -0.97 13.46
C GLU A 559 2.49 -0.48 12.48
N MET A 560 2.77 -0.48 11.17
CA MET A 560 1.72 -0.26 10.17
C MET A 560 0.77 -1.47 10.11
N LEU A 561 -0.47 -1.27 10.55
CA LEU A 561 -1.46 -2.33 10.74
C LEU A 561 -2.01 -2.97 9.44
N TYR A 562 -1.46 -2.64 8.25
CA TYR A 562 -1.73 -3.41 7.04
C TYR A 562 -0.88 -4.69 6.96
N ALA A 563 0.24 -4.73 7.66
CA ALA A 563 1.11 -5.90 7.81
C ALA A 563 0.49 -6.96 8.73
N ASP A 564 1.13 -8.13 8.80
CA ASP A 564 0.75 -9.16 9.76
C ASP A 564 1.34 -8.79 11.13
N SER A 565 0.46 -8.60 12.12
CA SER A 565 0.86 -8.36 13.50
C SER A 565 0.72 -9.64 14.34
N PHE A 566 1.72 -9.90 15.18
CA PHE A 566 1.80 -11.06 16.07
C PHE A 566 1.74 -10.65 17.55
N MET A 567 1.35 -9.42 17.83
CA MET A 567 1.11 -8.94 19.19
C MET A 567 -0.12 -9.59 19.84
N THR A 568 -0.01 -9.87 21.13
CA THR A 568 -1.17 -10.11 22.01
C THR A 568 -2.00 -8.84 22.15
N ARG A 569 -3.23 -8.96 22.66
CA ARG A 569 -4.10 -7.78 22.87
C ARG A 569 -3.46 -6.77 23.84
N LYS A 570 -2.75 -7.26 24.86
CA LYS A 570 -2.03 -6.44 25.83
C LYS A 570 -0.83 -5.72 25.20
N GLU A 571 -0.04 -6.41 24.38
CA GLU A 571 1.09 -5.81 23.65
C GLU A 571 0.60 -4.74 22.67
N PHE A 572 -0.47 -5.03 21.93
CA PHE A 572 -1.10 -4.08 21.02
C PHE A 572 -1.57 -2.81 21.75
N ALA A 573 -2.23 -2.95 22.91
CA ALA A 573 -2.68 -1.83 23.73
C ALA A 573 -1.54 -1.03 24.39
N LYS A 574 -0.32 -1.59 24.46
CA LYS A 574 0.87 -0.87 24.91
C LYS A 574 1.44 0.00 23.79
N MET A 575 1.47 -0.52 22.57
CA MET A 575 1.99 0.21 21.40
C MET A 575 1.06 1.36 21.01
N PHE A 576 -0.24 1.07 20.87
CA PHE A 576 -1.25 2.01 20.39
C PHE A 576 -2.08 2.61 21.53
N ASP A 577 -2.26 3.94 21.53
CA ASP A 577 -3.12 4.58 22.54
C ASP A 577 -4.60 4.37 22.19
N ARG A 578 -5.25 3.51 22.96
CA ARG A 578 -6.65 3.16 22.73
C ARG A 578 -7.64 4.00 23.54
N GLY A 579 -7.20 4.92 24.40
CA GLY A 579 -8.06 5.57 25.39
C GLY A 579 -9.29 6.25 24.77
N LEU A 580 -9.06 7.19 23.85
CA LEU A 580 -10.14 7.91 23.15
C LEU A 580 -10.99 6.98 22.26
N TYR A 581 -10.33 6.04 21.59
CA TYR A 581 -10.98 5.06 20.71
C TYR A 581 -11.95 4.15 21.51
N ASP A 582 -11.52 3.59 22.64
CA ASP A 582 -12.35 2.70 23.46
C ASP A 582 -13.50 3.46 24.14
N GLU A 583 -13.28 4.71 24.56
CA GLU A 583 -14.32 5.61 25.06
C GLU A 583 -15.44 5.81 24.03
N LEU A 584 -15.07 6.21 22.81
CA LEU A 584 -16.03 6.46 21.73
C LEU A 584 -16.71 5.19 21.22
N ARG A 585 -16.01 4.06 21.18
CA ARG A 585 -16.65 2.78 20.86
C ARG A 585 -17.77 2.46 21.81
N LYS A 586 -17.57 2.70 23.10
CA LYS A 586 -18.60 2.47 24.10
C LYS A 586 -19.75 3.49 23.97
N SER A 587 -19.43 4.78 23.87
CA SER A 587 -20.46 5.84 23.87
C SER A 587 -21.30 5.87 22.59
N LEU A 588 -20.71 5.51 21.44
CA LEU A 588 -21.37 5.52 20.12
C LEU A 588 -22.01 4.17 19.75
N GLY A 589 -21.97 3.16 20.63
CA GLY A 589 -22.48 1.81 20.36
C GLY A 589 -21.63 1.00 19.36
N GLY A 590 -20.38 1.44 19.12
CA GLY A 590 -19.42 0.72 18.29
C GLY A 590 -18.96 -0.60 18.91
N SER A 591 -18.97 -0.70 20.24
CA SER A 591 -18.62 -1.90 20.99
C SER A 591 -19.56 -3.08 20.78
N GLU A 592 -20.81 -2.86 20.36
CA GLU A 592 -21.72 -3.93 19.90
C GLU A 592 -21.80 -4.00 18.37
N ALA A 593 -21.71 -2.85 17.69
CA ALA A 593 -21.93 -2.80 16.25
C ALA A 593 -20.73 -3.25 15.42
N PHE A 594 -19.49 -2.91 15.77
CA PHE A 594 -18.32 -3.15 14.91
C PHE A 594 -17.33 -4.11 15.59
N PRO A 595 -16.52 -4.88 14.82
CA PRO A 595 -15.39 -5.62 15.40
C PRO A 595 -14.42 -4.66 16.12
N ASP A 596 -13.67 -5.15 17.11
CA ASP A 596 -12.55 -4.37 17.64
C ASP A 596 -11.44 -4.27 16.58
N ILE A 597 -10.67 -3.18 16.61
CA ILE A 597 -9.50 -3.00 15.75
C ILE A 597 -8.55 -4.18 15.91
N TYR A 598 -8.26 -4.63 17.13
CA TYR A 598 -7.37 -5.77 17.36
C TYR A 598 -7.88 -7.03 16.64
N ASP A 599 -9.15 -7.37 16.79
CA ASP A 599 -9.75 -8.56 16.16
C ASP A 599 -9.82 -8.45 14.63
N LYS A 600 -9.77 -7.22 14.11
CA LYS A 600 -9.70 -6.94 12.68
C LYS A 600 -8.26 -7.03 12.14
N ILE A 601 -7.26 -6.71 12.96
CA ILE A 601 -5.84 -6.67 12.58
C ILE A 601 -5.07 -7.95 12.91
N VAL A 602 -5.41 -8.66 13.97
CA VAL A 602 -4.81 -9.97 14.26
C VAL A 602 -5.77 -11.07 13.79
N GLU A 603 -5.37 -11.87 12.81
CA GLU A 603 -6.24 -12.94 12.31
C GLU A 603 -6.49 -14.04 13.36
N PRO A 604 -7.67 -14.70 13.34
CA PRO A 604 -7.96 -15.84 14.21
C PRO A 604 -6.91 -16.96 14.13
N ARG A 605 -6.35 -17.22 12.94
CA ARG A 605 -5.28 -18.22 12.78
C ARG A 605 -3.99 -17.79 13.47
N ARG A 606 -3.64 -16.49 13.42
CA ARG A 606 -2.45 -15.98 14.12
C ARG A 606 -2.67 -16.04 15.63
N LEU A 607 -3.88 -15.76 16.10
CA LEU A 607 -4.26 -15.95 17.50
C LEU A 607 -4.11 -17.41 17.95
N GLU A 608 -4.50 -18.38 17.13
CA GLU A 608 -4.32 -19.81 17.41
C GLU A 608 -2.83 -20.17 17.46
N GLU A 609 -2.04 -19.73 16.49
CA GLU A 609 -0.57 -19.91 16.46
C GLU A 609 0.09 -19.27 17.71
N LEU A 610 -0.42 -18.14 18.19
CA LEU A 610 0.05 -17.50 19.43
C LEU A 610 -0.36 -18.29 20.68
N ARG A 611 -1.59 -18.82 20.75
CA ARG A 611 -2.08 -19.63 21.89
C ARG A 611 -1.29 -20.92 22.04
N GLU A 612 -0.99 -21.59 20.94
CA GLU A 612 -0.15 -22.79 20.95
C GLU A 612 1.25 -22.51 21.52
N ARG A 613 1.77 -21.30 21.34
CA ARG A 613 3.13 -20.91 21.76
C ARG A 613 3.20 -20.32 23.16
N LEU A 614 2.26 -19.44 23.51
CA LEU A 614 2.27 -18.67 24.75
C LEU A 614 1.33 -19.26 25.82
N GLY A 615 0.43 -20.18 25.45
CA GLY A 615 -0.65 -20.62 26.32
C GLY A 615 -1.81 -19.63 26.37
N ASP A 616 -3.02 -20.14 26.66
CA ASP A 616 -4.25 -19.34 26.57
C ASP A 616 -4.27 -18.13 27.52
N ASP A 617 -3.69 -18.26 28.71
CA ASP A 617 -3.68 -17.20 29.74
C ASP A 617 -2.76 -16.02 29.39
N LEU A 618 -1.75 -16.22 28.54
CA LEU A 618 -0.83 -15.15 28.11
C LEU A 618 -1.29 -14.43 26.83
N VAL A 619 -2.27 -15.00 26.10
CA VAL A 619 -2.80 -14.41 24.85
C VAL A 619 -4.03 -13.54 25.10
N GLN A 620 -4.84 -13.86 26.12
CA GLN A 620 -5.97 -13.03 26.56
C GLN A 620 -5.49 -11.71 27.17
#